data_AF-A0A1C3FCD2-F1
#
_entry.id   AF-A0A1C3FCD2-F1
#
_cell.length_a   1.000
_cell.length_b   1.000
_cell.length_c   1.000
_cell.angle_alpha   90.00
_cell.angle_beta   90.00
_cell.angle_gamma   90.00
#
_symmetry.space_group_name_H-M   'P 1'
#
loop_
_entity.id
_entity.type
_entity.pdbx_description
1 polymer ?
#
loop_
_entity_poly.entity_id
_entity_poly.type
_entity_poly.pdbx_seq_one_letter_code
_entity_poly.pdbx_strand_id
1 'polypeptide(L)'
;MKNRNTTPMLQAVIAAALFGASAPLSKLLLGEIAPTLMASFLYPGSGIGLYLHRYVQRYFHRLDERFSDEASLTRNDWLWIMGAVLVGGIVAPIVLMFGLKNTLASTASLLLNFEGVATTVIAVVAFKETVGKRIWIAVLLITMASILLSWDSFGQWGFSWSAIGVISACVLWG
;
A
#
# COMPACT_ATOMS: atom_id res chain seq x y z
N MET A 1 5.14 -30.90 -20.63
CA MET A 1 5.61 -30.30 -19.35
C MET A 1 5.53 -28.76 -19.43
N LYS A 2 4.41 -28.10 -19.09
CA LYS A 2 4.39 -26.66 -18.71
C LYS A 2 3.00 -26.22 -18.23
N ASN A 3 2.70 -26.43 -16.95
CA ASN A 3 1.59 -25.72 -16.28
C ASN A 3 2.18 -25.11 -15.01
N ARG A 4 2.91 -23.99 -15.17
CA ARG A 4 3.55 -23.27 -14.08
C ARG A 4 3.33 -21.78 -14.29
N ASN A 5 2.58 -21.17 -13.37
CA ASN A 5 2.51 -19.73 -13.06
C ASN A 5 1.26 -18.93 -13.49
N THR A 6 0.16 -19.54 -13.94
CA THR A 6 -1.08 -18.77 -14.22
C THR A 6 -1.74 -18.22 -12.95
N THR A 7 -1.74 -18.98 -11.86
CA THR A 7 -2.32 -18.58 -10.57
C THR A 7 -1.69 -17.32 -9.96
N PRO A 8 -0.35 -17.21 -9.80
CA PRO A 8 0.27 -16.00 -9.25
C PRO A 8 0.11 -14.78 -10.17
N MET A 9 0.10 -14.98 -11.50
CA MET A 9 -0.19 -13.88 -12.44
C MET A 9 -1.62 -13.35 -12.26
N LEU A 10 -2.60 -14.25 -12.16
CA LEU A 10 -3.99 -13.86 -11.93
C LEU A 10 -4.14 -13.14 -10.58
N GLN A 11 -3.49 -13.62 -9.53
CA GLN A 11 -3.48 -12.97 -8.21
C GLN A 11 -2.90 -11.56 -8.27
N ALA A 12 -1.78 -11.36 -8.99
CA ALA A 12 -1.17 -10.04 -9.15
C ALA A 12 -2.10 -9.06 -9.91
N VAL A 13 -2.77 -9.51 -10.97
CA VAL A 13 -3.73 -8.69 -11.71
C VAL A 13 -4.95 -8.33 -10.86
N ILE A 14 -5.50 -9.29 -10.11
CA ILE A 14 -6.62 -9.04 -9.19
C ILE A 14 -6.20 -8.05 -8.09
N ALA A 15 -5.01 -8.24 -7.49
CA ALA A 15 -4.49 -7.33 -6.48
C ALA A 15 -4.30 -5.91 -7.03
N ALA A 16 -3.73 -5.77 -8.23
CA ALA A 16 -3.57 -4.47 -8.88
C ALA A 16 -4.92 -3.78 -9.17
N ALA A 17 -5.92 -4.53 -9.62
CA ALA A 17 -7.26 -4.00 -9.86
C ALA A 17 -7.94 -3.54 -8.56
N LEU A 18 -7.88 -4.36 -7.50
CA LEU A 18 -8.44 -4.02 -6.19
C LEU A 18 -7.72 -2.82 -5.54
N PHE A 19 -6.39 -2.77 -5.64
CA PHE A 19 -5.60 -1.65 -5.15
C PHE A 19 -5.97 -0.36 -5.90
N GLY A 20 -6.04 -0.41 -7.22
CA GLY A 20 -6.44 0.72 -8.05
C GLY A 20 -7.86 1.24 -7.76
N ALA A 21 -8.80 0.33 -7.48
CA ALA A 21 -10.18 0.63 -7.12
C ALA A 21 -10.36 1.18 -5.69
N SER A 22 -9.43 0.87 -4.78
CA SER A 22 -9.54 1.24 -3.36
C SER A 22 -9.64 2.75 -3.13
N ALA A 23 -8.85 3.57 -3.84
CA ALA A 23 -8.87 5.03 -3.70
C ALA A 23 -10.16 5.67 -4.25
N PRO A 24 -10.65 5.33 -5.46
CA PRO A 24 -11.98 5.74 -5.94
C PRO A 24 -13.13 5.38 -5.01
N LEU A 25 -13.16 4.14 -4.52
CA LEU A 25 -14.19 3.70 -3.59
C LEU A 25 -14.10 4.46 -2.26
N SER A 26 -12.88 4.62 -1.72
CA SER A 26 -12.67 5.37 -0.48
C SER A 26 -13.08 6.83 -0.62
N LYS A 27 -12.82 7.46 -1.77
CA LYS A 27 -13.23 8.83 -2.04
C LYS A 27 -14.75 9.00 -2.06
N LEU A 28 -15.48 8.02 -2.58
CA LEU A 28 -16.94 8.03 -2.57
C LEU A 28 -17.48 8.02 -1.13
N LEU A 29 -16.92 7.17 -0.27
CA LEU A 29 -17.31 7.07 1.14
C LEU A 29 -16.86 8.28 1.99
N LEU A 30 -15.73 8.91 1.65
CA LEU A 30 -15.25 10.13 2.31
C LEU A 30 -16.19 11.34 2.14
N GLY A 31 -17.16 11.27 1.22
CA GLY A 31 -18.21 12.29 1.11
C GLY A 31 -19.15 12.31 2.32
N GLU A 32 -19.33 11.18 2.99
CA GLU A 32 -20.27 11.01 4.11
C GLU A 32 -19.58 10.66 5.43
N ILE A 33 -18.36 10.12 5.37
CA ILE A 33 -17.61 9.62 6.53
C ILE A 33 -16.37 10.49 6.79
N ALA A 34 -16.10 10.82 8.06
CA ALA A 34 -14.90 11.55 8.44
C ALA A 34 -13.60 10.78 8.08
N PRO A 35 -12.52 11.45 7.62
CA PRO A 35 -11.27 10.82 7.20
C PRO A 35 -10.65 9.85 8.22
N THR A 36 -10.69 10.21 9.50
CA THR A 36 -10.17 9.38 10.59
C THR A 36 -10.99 8.11 10.79
N LEU A 37 -12.31 8.20 10.65
CA LEU A 37 -13.21 7.05 10.76
C LEU A 37 -13.08 6.13 9.55
N MET A 38 -12.90 6.69 8.35
CA MET A 38 -12.62 5.92 7.13
C MET A 38 -11.29 5.13 7.25
N ALA A 39 -10.24 5.76 7.76
CA ALA A 39 -8.96 5.09 8.06
C ALA A 39 -9.15 3.90 9.01
N SER A 40 -9.98 4.07 10.05
CA SER A 40 -10.34 3.00 10.99
C SER A 40 -11.15 1.87 10.36
N PHE A 41 -11.82 2.04 9.22
CA PHE A 41 -12.49 0.92 8.54
C PHE A 41 -11.54 0.11 7.65
N LEU A 42 -10.53 0.75 7.05
CA LEU A 42 -9.62 0.12 6.10
C LEU A 42 -8.81 -1.03 6.73
N TYR A 43 -8.17 -0.80 7.88
CA TYR A 43 -7.22 -1.75 8.46
C TYR A 43 -7.88 -2.89 9.24
N PRO A 44 -8.85 -2.64 10.15
CA PRO A 44 -9.68 -3.70 10.73
C PRO A 44 -10.43 -4.50 9.66
N GLY A 45 -10.94 -3.85 8.61
CA GLY A 45 -11.56 -4.52 7.47
C GLY A 45 -10.60 -5.48 6.77
N SER A 46 -9.37 -5.04 6.50
CA SER A 46 -8.30 -5.89 5.96
C SER A 46 -7.97 -7.07 6.89
N GLY A 47 -7.86 -6.83 8.19
CA GLY A 47 -7.61 -7.86 9.20
C GLY A 47 -8.71 -8.92 9.25
N ILE A 48 -9.98 -8.50 9.22
CA ILE A 48 -11.14 -9.40 9.15
C ILE A 48 -11.11 -10.19 7.83
N GLY A 49 -10.80 -9.54 6.71
CA GLY A 49 -10.67 -10.19 5.41
C GLY A 49 -9.60 -11.28 5.39
N LEU A 50 -8.42 -11.01 5.94
CA LEU A 50 -7.33 -11.99 6.08
C LEU A 50 -7.72 -13.13 7.02
N TYR A 51 -8.43 -12.83 8.12
CA TYR A 51 -8.92 -13.84 9.05
C TYR A 51 -9.94 -14.79 8.38
N LEU A 52 -10.90 -14.24 7.65
CA LEU A 52 -11.87 -15.00 6.85
C LEU A 52 -11.18 -15.84 5.78
N HIS A 53 -10.23 -15.26 5.04
CA HIS A 53 -9.47 -15.97 4.03
C HIS A 53 -8.72 -17.16 4.62
N ARG A 54 -8.05 -16.97 5.78
CA ARG A 54 -7.39 -18.05 6.52
C ARG A 54 -8.38 -19.12 7.00
N TYR A 55 -9.56 -18.72 7.45
CA TYR A 55 -10.62 -19.65 7.88
C TYR A 55 -11.14 -20.50 6.71
N VAL A 56 -11.42 -19.88 5.57
CA VAL A 56 -11.84 -20.57 4.33
C VAL A 56 -10.76 -21.52 3.84
N GLN A 57 -9.49 -21.09 3.83
CA GLN A 57 -8.38 -21.97 3.45
C GLN A 57 -8.30 -23.20 4.34
N ARG A 58 -8.42 -23.03 5.67
CA ARG A 58 -8.44 -24.17 6.63
C ARG A 58 -9.61 -25.13 6.40
N TYR A 59 -10.77 -24.61 5.99
CA TYR A 59 -11.97 -25.40 5.79
C TYR A 59 -11.93 -26.20 4.47
N PHE A 60 -11.49 -25.59 3.37
CA PHE A 60 -11.47 -26.21 2.04
C PHE A 60 -10.19 -27.00 1.74
N HIS A 61 -9.05 -26.53 2.22
CA HIS A 61 -7.77 -27.21 2.13
C HIS A 61 -7.38 -27.64 3.55
N ARG A 62 -7.52 -28.93 3.87
CA ARG A 62 -6.80 -29.54 5.00
C ARG A 62 -5.32 -29.22 4.76
N LEU A 63 -4.81 -28.22 5.46
CA LEU A 63 -3.56 -27.56 5.09
C LEU A 63 -2.45 -28.60 4.99
N ASP A 64 -1.80 -28.65 3.82
CA ASP A 64 -0.47 -29.22 3.66
C ASP A 64 0.37 -28.79 4.87
N GLU A 65 1.11 -29.73 5.46
CA GLU A 65 1.98 -29.55 6.63
C GLU A 65 3.05 -28.44 6.48
N ARG A 66 3.08 -27.74 5.33
CA ARG A 66 3.94 -26.61 5.01
C ARG A 66 3.59 -25.30 5.74
N PHE A 67 2.42 -25.20 6.37
CA PHE A 67 2.04 -24.01 7.17
C PHE A 67 2.54 -24.06 8.63
N SER A 68 3.19 -25.14 9.05
CA SER A 68 3.76 -25.25 10.40
C SER A 68 5.16 -24.63 10.54
N ASP A 69 5.75 -24.14 9.45
CA ASP A 69 7.11 -23.58 9.44
C ASP A 69 7.11 -22.04 9.40
N GLU A 70 6.06 -21.40 9.91
CA GLU A 70 6.08 -19.96 10.16
C GLU A 70 6.96 -19.68 11.39
N ALA A 71 7.91 -18.75 11.26
CA ALA A 71 8.82 -18.38 12.35
C ALA A 71 8.02 -17.94 13.59
N SER A 72 8.34 -18.52 14.74
CA SER A 72 7.68 -18.15 16.00
C SER A 72 8.00 -16.71 16.35
N LEU A 73 6.97 -15.91 16.63
CA LEU A 73 7.11 -14.54 17.10
C LEU A 73 7.92 -14.50 18.40
N THR A 74 9.10 -13.89 18.35
CA THR A 74 9.92 -13.69 19.53
C THR A 74 9.55 -12.37 20.22
N ARG A 75 9.87 -12.23 21.51
CA ARG A 75 9.61 -10.98 22.25
C ARG A 75 10.32 -9.75 21.64
N ASN A 76 11.40 -9.95 20.89
CA ASN A 76 12.11 -8.87 20.24
C ASN A 76 11.40 -8.36 18.98
N ASP A 77 10.54 -9.18 18.37
CA ASP A 77 9.78 -8.79 17.18
C ASP A 77 8.62 -7.84 17.52
N TRP A 78 8.17 -7.87 18.79
CA TRP A 78 7.06 -7.03 19.25
C TRP A 78 7.30 -5.54 19.06
N LEU A 79 8.52 -5.06 19.30
CA LEU A 79 8.85 -3.64 19.12
C LEU A 79 8.74 -3.23 17.65
N TRP A 80 9.26 -4.07 16.75
CA TRP A 80 9.17 -3.84 15.30
C TRP A 80 7.74 -3.92 14.79
N ILE A 81 6.97 -4.90 15.26
CA ILE A 81 5.56 -5.05 14.89
C ILE A 81 4.74 -3.87 15.41
N MET A 82 4.93 -3.44 16.65
CA MET A 82 4.27 -2.25 17.18
C MET A 82 4.62 -1.01 16.37
N GLY A 83 5.89 -0.83 15.98
CA GLY A 83 6.32 0.24 15.09
C GLY A 83 5.58 0.20 13.75
N ALA A 84 5.55 -0.96 13.10
CA ALA A 84 4.86 -1.16 11.83
C ALA A 84 3.34 -0.89 11.92
N VAL A 85 2.70 -1.31 13.01
CA VAL A 85 1.26 -1.07 13.24
C VAL A 85 0.98 0.40 13.52
N LEU A 86 1.80 1.08 14.32
CA LEU A 86 1.60 2.50 14.63
C LEU A 86 1.85 3.37 13.40
N VAL A 87 3.00 3.19 12.74
CA VAL A 87 3.43 4.02 11.61
C VAL A 87 2.63 3.66 10.35
N GLY A 88 2.66 2.40 9.93
CA GLY A 88 2.00 1.95 8.71
C GLY A 88 0.52 1.66 8.87
N GLY A 89 0.09 1.18 10.04
CA GLY A 89 -1.31 0.81 10.28
C GLY A 89 -2.23 1.94 10.73
N ILE A 90 -1.68 2.97 11.40
CA ILE A 90 -2.50 4.05 11.99
C ILE A 90 -2.13 5.40 11.37
N VAL A 91 -0.86 5.80 11.39
CA VAL A 91 -0.45 7.13 10.90
C VAL A 91 -0.61 7.23 9.38
N ALA A 92 -0.11 6.25 8.63
CA ALA A 92 -0.16 6.29 7.16
C ALA A 92 -1.60 6.38 6.59
N PRO A 93 -2.59 5.57 7.04
CA PRO A 93 -3.94 5.64 6.50
C PRO A 93 -4.65 6.94 6.87
N ILE A 94 -4.40 7.49 8.06
CA ILE A 94 -4.92 8.80 8.45
C ILE A 94 -4.37 9.88 7.51
N VAL A 95 -3.05 9.92 7.33
CA VAL A 95 -2.38 10.87 6.43
C VAL A 95 -2.89 10.72 5.00
N LEU A 96 -3.07 9.48 4.52
CA LEU A 96 -3.64 9.20 3.20
C LEU A 96 -5.07 9.74 3.06
N MET A 97 -5.95 9.49 4.04
CA MET A 97 -7.34 9.95 3.97
C MET A 97 -7.44 11.49 3.98
N PHE A 98 -6.57 12.16 4.73
CA PHE A 98 -6.47 13.63 4.68
C PHE A 98 -5.96 14.14 3.33
N GLY A 99 -4.98 13.48 2.72
CA GLY A 99 -4.51 13.80 1.36
C GLY A 99 -5.60 13.56 0.31
N LEU A 100 -6.28 12.42 0.39
CA LEU A 100 -7.34 12.01 -0.53
C LEU A 100 -8.54 12.96 -0.50
N LYS A 101 -8.83 13.61 0.64
CA LYS A 101 -9.94 14.56 0.76
C LYS A 101 -9.87 15.70 -0.26
N ASN A 102 -8.67 16.20 -0.58
CA ASN A 102 -8.48 17.34 -1.48
C ASN A 102 -7.85 16.95 -2.83
N THR A 103 -7.75 15.65 -3.15
CA THR A 103 -7.22 15.17 -4.44
C THR A 103 -8.25 14.31 -5.17
N LEU A 104 -8.16 14.31 -6.50
CA LEU A 104 -8.92 13.41 -7.37
C LEU A 104 -8.54 11.96 -7.08
N ALA A 105 -9.52 11.06 -6.97
CA ALA A 105 -9.25 9.68 -6.61
C ALA A 105 -8.37 8.95 -7.65
N SER A 106 -8.48 9.31 -8.93
CA SER A 106 -7.62 8.82 -10.00
C SER A 106 -6.16 9.22 -9.78
N THR A 107 -5.91 10.49 -9.43
CA THR A 107 -4.58 11.00 -9.12
C THR A 107 -3.99 10.30 -7.91
N ALA A 108 -4.77 10.16 -6.82
CA ALA A 108 -4.30 9.47 -5.62
C ALA A 108 -3.96 7.99 -5.88
N SER A 109 -4.81 7.27 -6.62
CA SER A 109 -4.59 5.86 -6.99
C SER A 109 -3.27 5.67 -7.76
N LEU A 110 -2.96 6.58 -8.68
CA LEU A 110 -1.69 6.56 -9.40
C LEU A 110 -0.50 6.96 -8.51
N LEU A 111 -0.64 7.99 -7.67
CA LEU A 111 0.39 8.42 -6.73
C LEU A 111 0.78 7.34 -5.71
N LEU A 112 -0.16 6.47 -5.32
CA LEU A 112 0.12 5.33 -4.43
C LEU A 112 1.15 4.35 -4.98
N ASN A 113 1.39 4.30 -6.30
CA ASN A 113 2.50 3.52 -6.85
C ASN A 113 3.88 4.01 -6.38
N PHE A 114 3.96 5.22 -5.83
CA PHE A 114 5.16 5.77 -5.21
C PHE A 114 5.58 5.00 -3.96
N GLU A 115 4.70 4.21 -3.34
CA GLU A 115 5.07 3.29 -2.25
C GLU A 115 6.25 2.40 -2.65
N GLY A 116 6.21 1.78 -3.84
CA GLY A 116 7.32 0.96 -4.33
C GLY A 116 8.63 1.73 -4.48
N VAL A 117 8.58 3.04 -4.80
CA VAL A 117 9.76 3.90 -4.81
C VAL A 117 10.27 4.12 -3.39
N ALA A 118 9.38 4.48 -2.45
CA ALA A 118 9.73 4.71 -1.06
C ALA A 118 10.36 3.46 -0.42
N THR A 119 9.73 2.30 -0.53
CA THR A 119 10.25 1.03 -0.01
C THR A 119 11.60 0.67 -0.63
N THR A 120 11.77 0.86 -1.94
CA THR A 120 13.06 0.58 -2.61
C THR A 120 14.16 1.50 -2.09
N VAL A 121 13.88 2.80 -1.93
CA VAL A 121 14.85 3.76 -1.42
C VAL A 121 15.21 3.45 0.04
N ILE A 122 14.23 3.11 0.87
CA ILE A 122 14.45 2.71 2.27
C ILE A 122 15.31 1.42 2.33
N ALA A 123 15.01 0.42 1.50
CA ALA A 123 15.81 -0.81 1.41
C ALA A 123 17.28 -0.52 1.06
N VAL A 124 17.54 0.35 0.09
CA VAL A 124 18.91 0.73 -0.29
C VAL A 124 19.61 1.54 0.81
N VAL A 125 18.92 2.48 1.46
CA VAL A 125 19.55 3.40 2.40
C VAL A 125 19.73 2.79 3.78
N ALA A 126 18.67 2.19 4.34
CA ALA A 126 18.68 1.64 5.69
C ALA A 126 19.29 0.23 5.74
N PHE A 127 18.94 -0.62 4.78
CA PHE A 127 19.38 -2.02 4.75
C PHE A 127 20.59 -2.25 3.84
N LYS A 128 21.02 -1.23 3.08
CA LYS A 128 22.16 -1.31 2.15
C LYS A 128 22.03 -2.41 1.11
N GLU A 129 20.78 -2.70 0.71
CA GLU A 129 20.51 -3.72 -0.30
C GLU A 129 20.96 -3.26 -1.70
N THR A 130 21.53 -4.20 -2.46
CA THR A 130 21.98 -3.93 -3.83
C THR A 130 20.82 -4.03 -4.81
N VAL A 131 20.42 -2.89 -5.36
CA VAL A 131 19.34 -2.81 -6.34
C VAL A 131 19.89 -2.77 -7.77
N GLY A 132 19.35 -3.63 -8.64
CA GLY A 132 19.78 -3.72 -10.04
C GLY A 132 19.39 -2.51 -10.89
N LYS A 133 20.14 -2.25 -11.97
CA LYS A 133 19.92 -1.09 -12.87
C LYS A 133 18.49 -0.98 -13.41
N ARG A 134 17.82 -2.11 -13.67
CA ARG A 134 16.44 -2.13 -14.17
C ARG A 134 15.43 -1.57 -13.15
N ILE A 135 15.64 -1.86 -11.87
CA ILE A 135 14.78 -1.36 -10.79
C ILE A 135 15.00 0.15 -10.61
N TRP A 136 16.25 0.62 -10.69
CA TRP A 136 16.53 2.05 -10.66
C TRP A 136 15.85 2.83 -11.80
N ILE A 137 15.78 2.27 -13.00
CA ILE A 137 15.05 2.86 -14.12
C ILE A 137 13.54 2.91 -13.80
N ALA A 138 12.97 1.84 -13.25
CA ALA A 138 11.56 1.82 -12.84
C ALA A 138 11.27 2.88 -11.76
N VAL A 139 12.12 2.97 -10.74
CA VAL A 139 12.02 3.98 -9.67
C VAL A 139 12.04 5.41 -10.24
N LEU A 140 12.96 5.68 -11.17
CA LEU A 140 13.05 6.99 -11.83
C LEU A 140 11.79 7.30 -12.64
N LEU A 141 11.29 6.35 -13.42
CA LEU A 141 10.07 6.52 -14.23
C LEU A 141 8.84 6.77 -13.35
N ILE A 142 8.67 6.01 -12.26
CA ILE A 142 7.56 6.19 -11.32
C ILE A 142 7.67 7.56 -10.64
N THR A 143 8.87 7.96 -10.23
CA THR A 143 9.11 9.28 -9.61
C THR A 143 8.74 10.42 -10.57
N MET A 144 9.17 10.33 -11.83
CA MET A 144 8.82 11.33 -12.85
C MET A 144 7.31 11.39 -13.10
N ALA A 145 6.64 10.24 -13.16
CA ALA A 145 5.18 10.18 -13.29
C ALA A 145 4.49 10.82 -12.07
N SER A 146 4.95 10.54 -10.85
CA SER A 146 4.41 11.15 -9.62
C SER A 146 4.62 12.67 -9.58
N ILE A 147 5.76 13.18 -10.06
CA ILE A 147 6.01 14.63 -10.16
C ILE A 147 5.03 15.27 -11.16
N LEU A 148 4.91 14.68 -12.35
CA LEU A 148 3.97 15.16 -13.38
C LEU A 148 2.52 15.17 -12.88
N LEU A 149 2.14 14.18 -12.08
CA LEU A 149 0.79 14.05 -11.55
C LEU A 149 0.53 14.92 -10.31
N SER A 150 1.58 15.30 -9.58
CA SER A 150 1.50 16.23 -8.45
C SER A 150 1.42 17.70 -8.90
N TRP A 151 1.69 17.95 -10.18
CA TRP A 151 1.54 19.25 -10.81
C TRP A 151 0.07 19.59 -11.01
N ASP A 152 -0.39 20.68 -10.38
CA ASP A 152 -1.77 21.12 -10.50
C ASP A 152 -2.00 21.89 -11.81
N SER A 153 -2.90 21.39 -12.65
CA SER A 153 -3.27 22.02 -13.93
C SER A 153 -4.39 23.06 -13.79
N PHE A 154 -4.99 23.21 -12.59
CA PHE A 154 -6.17 24.07 -12.37
C PHE A 154 -5.87 25.44 -11.71
N GLY A 155 -4.70 26.03 -11.99
CA GLY A 155 -4.56 27.49 -11.96
C GLY A 155 -4.02 28.12 -10.67
N GLN A 156 -3.45 27.37 -9.74
CA GLN A 156 -2.61 27.93 -8.67
C GLN A 156 -1.20 27.36 -8.80
N TRP A 157 -0.20 28.24 -8.96
CA TRP A 157 1.20 27.85 -8.90
C TRP A 157 1.50 27.31 -7.49
N GLY A 158 1.56 25.99 -7.34
CA GLY A 158 1.86 25.37 -6.06
C GLY A 158 1.87 23.84 -6.12
N PHE A 159 2.75 23.23 -5.34
CA PHE A 159 2.68 21.80 -5.04
C PHE A 159 1.36 21.51 -4.32
N SER A 160 0.60 20.52 -4.78
CA SER A 160 -0.64 20.17 -4.07
C SER A 160 -0.29 19.59 -2.69
N TRP A 161 -0.73 20.26 -1.62
CA TRP A 161 -0.52 19.81 -0.25
C TRP A 161 -1.06 18.38 -0.02
N SER A 162 -2.07 18.01 -0.79
CA SER A 162 -2.66 16.68 -0.82
C SER A 162 -1.76 15.62 -1.44
N ALA A 163 -0.99 15.91 -2.50
CA ALA A 163 -0.01 14.97 -3.04
C ALA A 163 1.11 14.70 -2.04
N ILE A 164 1.54 15.72 -1.28
CA ILE A 164 2.50 15.55 -0.19
C ILE A 164 1.95 14.59 0.86
N GLY A 165 0.67 14.70 1.22
CA GLY A 165 0.01 13.76 2.12
C GLY A 165 0.06 12.31 1.59
N VAL A 166 -0.30 12.10 0.32
CA VAL A 166 -0.27 10.76 -0.29
C VAL A 166 1.16 10.19 -0.36
N ILE A 167 2.15 11.00 -0.75
CA ILE A 167 3.56 10.60 -0.80
C ILE A 167 4.09 10.28 0.60
N SER A 168 3.70 11.09 1.61
CA SER A 168 4.09 10.84 3.00
C SER A 168 3.49 9.52 3.51
N ALA A 169 2.25 9.22 3.16
CA ALA A 169 1.66 7.92 3.47
C ALA A 169 2.43 6.75 2.82
N CYS A 170 2.86 6.90 1.58
CA CYS A 170 3.70 5.91 0.88
C CYS A 170 5.04 5.67 1.62
N VAL A 171 5.66 6.73 2.14
CA VAL A 171 6.90 6.62 2.92
C VAL A 171 6.66 5.95 4.28
N LEU A 172 5.52 6.20 4.92
CA LEU A 172 5.14 5.55 6.18
C LEU A 172 4.80 4.05 6.01
N TRP A 173 4.48 3.61 4.80
CA TRP A 173 4.27 2.20 4.45
C TRP A 173 5.54 1.45 4.03
N GLY A 174 6.54 2.17 3.50
CA GLY A 174 7.83 1.59 3.10
C GLY A 174 8.77 1.32 4.27
#